data_AF-A0A1M5UIP4-F1
#
_entry.id   AF-A0A1M5UIP4-F1
#
_cell.length_a   1.000
_cell.length_b   1.000
_cell.length_c   1.000
_cell.angle_alpha   90.00
_cell.angle_beta   90.00
_cell.angle_gamma   90.00
#
_symmetry.space_group_name_H-M   'P 1'
#
loop_
_entity.id
_entity.type
_entity.pdbx_description
1 polymer ?
#
loop_
_entity_poly.entity_id
_entity_poly.type
_entity_poly.pdbx_seq_one_letter_code
_entity_poly.pdbx_strand_id
1 'polypeptide(L)'
;MLSLKEIEKIEKRALEQRRIHDLGDESPIGLKIFSYIEKIYDSYILLYPLKTRKIAGFTRKQGEVIQIFVNTSFSLSFQVFATAHELYHLIDLKEKSVDKFIVCNDQDISESIDDTGLNIEEIKANYFAAAFLMPRSVIEDRFSNFKRKKYLEEDLVLKIIELQFEYEIPYKTILKRLKELRIIGNKEFEKLKSYDEQILEYCKMLDAEMCKHINELEHSNRRKYHSLNVPKIAYDIYRNNIITISKLESIIKKYDKTLDDFRVVKPEIKPIDIDFSSFGAGDDEYDED
;
A
#
# COMPACT_ATOMS: atom_id res chain seq x y z
N MET A 1 8.56 -4.56 -23.41
CA MET A 1 9.58 -5.33 -22.67
C MET A 1 10.80 -4.46 -22.46
N LEU A 2 11.40 -4.50 -21.27
CA LEU A 2 12.63 -3.79 -20.95
C LEU A 2 13.83 -4.42 -21.66
N SER A 3 14.80 -3.61 -22.07
CA SER A 3 16.09 -4.11 -22.55
C SER A 3 16.93 -4.69 -21.40
N LEU A 4 17.88 -5.57 -21.71
CA LEU A 4 18.81 -6.12 -20.70
C LEU A 4 19.56 -5.02 -19.94
N LYS A 5 19.95 -3.95 -20.64
CA LYS A 5 20.65 -2.81 -20.04
C LYS A 5 19.77 -2.05 -19.04
N GLU A 6 18.48 -1.91 -19.33
CA GLU A 6 17.51 -1.30 -18.41
C GLU A 6 17.28 -2.18 -17.19
N ILE A 7 17.12 -3.49 -17.39
CA ILE A 7 17.00 -4.48 -16.32
C ILE A 7 18.18 -4.38 -15.35
N GLU A 8 19.42 -4.45 -15.85
CA GLU A 8 20.61 -4.33 -15.01
C GLU A 8 20.69 -3.00 -14.26
N LYS A 9 20.26 -1.90 -14.89
CA LYS A 9 20.19 -0.59 -14.23
C LYS A 9 19.18 -0.60 -13.07
N ILE A 10 18.01 -1.21 -13.26
CA ILE A 10 16.96 -1.26 -12.24
C ILE A 10 17.38 -2.17 -11.07
N GLU A 11 17.97 -3.33 -11.34
CA GLU A 11 18.50 -4.23 -10.31
C GLU A 11 19.55 -3.55 -9.45
N LYS A 12 20.52 -2.89 -10.11
CA LYS A 12 21.55 -2.13 -9.41
C LYS A 12 20.93 -1.04 -8.54
N ARG A 13 19.96 -0.32 -9.06
CA ARG A 13 19.25 0.74 -8.32
C ARG A 13 18.50 0.17 -7.11
N ALA A 14 17.79 -0.95 -7.27
CA ALA A 14 17.09 -1.61 -6.17
C ALA A 14 18.06 -2.04 -5.07
N LEU A 15 19.19 -2.66 -5.42
CA LEU A 15 20.21 -3.06 -4.47
C LEU A 15 20.88 -1.85 -3.79
N GLU A 16 21.17 -0.79 -4.54
CA GLU A 16 21.73 0.45 -4.00
C GLU A 16 20.79 1.07 -2.97
N GLN A 17 19.48 1.14 -3.27
CA GLN A 17 18.46 1.63 -2.34
C GLN A 17 18.41 0.80 -1.05
N ARG A 18 18.59 -0.51 -1.13
CA ARG A 18 18.70 -1.36 0.07
C ARG A 18 19.94 -1.03 0.90
N ARG A 19 21.09 -0.82 0.23
CA ARG A 19 22.38 -0.56 0.89
C ARG A 19 22.46 0.81 1.54
N ILE A 20 22.06 1.88 0.86
CA ILE A 20 22.12 3.24 1.41
C ILE A 20 21.20 3.44 2.63
N HIS A 21 20.30 2.50 2.86
CA HIS A 21 19.32 2.53 3.93
C HIS A 21 19.45 1.35 4.90
N ASP A 22 20.57 0.61 4.85
CA ASP A 22 20.90 -0.50 5.75
C ASP A 22 19.80 -1.58 5.85
N LEU A 23 19.10 -1.83 4.74
CA LEU A 23 18.03 -2.84 4.65
C LEU A 23 18.57 -4.26 4.44
N GLY A 24 19.89 -4.42 4.35
CA GLY A 24 20.58 -5.65 4.02
C GLY A 24 20.47 -6.02 2.54
N ASP A 25 21.46 -6.74 2.02
CA ASP A 25 21.46 -7.20 0.63
C ASP A 25 20.44 -8.32 0.36
N GLU A 26 20.07 -9.08 1.41
CA GLU A 26 19.28 -10.32 1.27
C GLU A 26 18.09 -10.39 2.24
N SER A 27 18.00 -9.51 3.23
CA SER A 27 16.98 -9.61 4.29
C SER A 27 15.57 -9.31 3.76
N PRO A 28 14.55 -10.10 4.15
CA PRO A 28 13.17 -9.80 3.77
C PRO A 28 12.70 -8.45 4.33
N ILE A 29 12.05 -7.66 3.47
CA ILE A 29 11.48 -6.36 3.83
C ILE A 29 10.01 -6.51 4.23
N GLY A 30 9.18 -7.08 3.34
CA GLY A 30 7.77 -7.33 3.58
C GLY A 30 7.01 -6.11 4.11
N LEU A 31 6.17 -6.34 5.12
CA LEU A 31 5.35 -5.34 5.82
C LEU A 31 6.16 -4.20 6.44
N LYS A 32 7.47 -4.38 6.69
CA LYS A 32 8.31 -3.30 7.22
C LYS A 32 8.44 -2.14 6.22
N ILE A 33 8.15 -2.37 4.93
CA ILE A 33 8.20 -1.34 3.90
C ILE A 33 7.40 -0.09 4.29
N PHE A 34 6.21 -0.24 4.88
CA PHE A 34 5.39 0.89 5.29
C PHE A 34 6.14 1.82 6.26
N SER A 35 6.89 1.24 7.19
CA SER A 35 7.69 2.01 8.16
C SER A 35 8.96 2.60 7.55
N TYR A 36 9.53 1.94 6.54
CA TYR A 36 10.71 2.42 5.83
C TYR A 36 10.38 3.66 4.98
N ILE A 37 9.24 3.65 4.27
CA ILE A 37 8.75 4.84 3.56
C ILE A 37 8.69 6.07 4.47
N GLU A 38 8.19 5.91 5.69
CA GLU A 38 8.06 7.02 6.63
C GLU A 38 9.40 7.48 7.21
N LYS A 39 10.20 6.53 7.72
CA LYS A 39 11.40 6.85 8.53
C LYS A 39 12.64 7.11 7.70
N ILE A 40 12.79 6.38 6.60
CA ILE A 40 14.02 6.34 5.82
C ILE A 40 13.91 7.32 4.65
N TYR A 41 12.75 7.33 3.99
CA TYR A 41 12.52 8.16 2.83
C TYR A 41 11.92 9.52 3.16
N ASP A 42 11.82 9.92 4.44
CA ASP A 42 11.27 11.20 4.89
C ASP A 42 10.04 11.63 4.07
N SER A 43 8.99 10.81 4.17
CA SER A 43 7.78 10.93 3.36
C SER A 43 6.55 10.56 4.17
N TYR A 44 5.39 11.06 3.75
CA TYR A 44 4.13 10.70 4.37
C TYR A 44 3.51 9.49 3.69
N ILE A 45 3.00 8.54 4.47
CA ILE A 45 2.20 7.44 3.97
C ILE A 45 0.75 7.58 4.43
N LEU A 46 -0.18 7.34 3.51
CA LEU A 46 -1.61 7.21 3.75
C LEU A 46 -2.08 5.82 3.33
N LEU A 47 -2.43 5.00 4.31
CA LEU A 47 -3.05 3.69 4.10
C LEU A 47 -4.55 3.87 4.33
N TYR A 48 -5.37 3.67 3.31
CA TYR A 48 -6.81 3.83 3.46
C TYR A 48 -7.61 2.98 2.46
N PRO A 49 -8.71 2.34 2.88
CA PRO A 49 -9.49 1.49 1.99
C PRO A 49 -10.42 2.35 1.13
N LEU A 50 -10.26 2.29 -0.18
CA LEU A 50 -11.22 2.87 -1.12
C LEU A 50 -12.39 1.91 -1.36
N LYS A 51 -13.51 2.47 -1.82
CA LYS A 51 -14.65 1.67 -2.30
C LYS A 51 -14.37 1.03 -3.65
N THR A 52 -13.54 1.69 -4.47
CA THR A 52 -13.12 1.20 -5.78
C THR A 52 -11.81 0.45 -5.66
N ARG A 53 -11.69 -0.64 -6.42
CA ARG A 53 -10.43 -1.36 -6.66
C ARG A 53 -9.77 -0.95 -7.97
N LYS A 54 -10.14 0.19 -8.55
CA LYS A 54 -9.46 0.72 -9.75
C LYS A 54 -8.18 1.48 -9.43
N ILE A 55 -8.01 1.98 -8.20
CA ILE A 55 -6.83 2.74 -7.79
C ILE A 55 -6.09 1.90 -6.76
N ALA A 56 -4.86 1.49 -7.07
CA ALA A 56 -4.01 0.72 -6.18
C ALA A 56 -3.19 1.63 -5.26
N GLY A 57 -2.65 2.72 -5.82
CA GLY A 57 -1.81 3.65 -5.09
C GLY A 57 -1.68 4.99 -5.81
N PHE A 58 -0.99 5.92 -5.17
CA PHE A 58 -0.46 7.09 -5.83
C PHE A 58 0.80 7.59 -5.13
N THR A 59 1.63 8.31 -5.87
CA THR A 59 2.74 9.10 -5.36
C THR A 59 2.57 10.56 -5.75
N ARG A 60 2.74 11.47 -4.79
CA ARG A 60 2.65 12.91 -5.02
C ARG A 60 3.84 13.63 -4.41
N LYS A 61 4.48 14.49 -5.19
CA LYS A 61 5.42 15.50 -4.69
C LYS A 61 4.87 16.91 -4.93
N GLN A 62 4.93 17.76 -3.90
CA GLN A 62 4.60 19.18 -3.96
C GLN A 62 5.55 19.96 -3.03
N GLY A 63 6.47 20.74 -3.61
CA GLY A 63 7.56 21.35 -2.84
C GLY A 63 8.37 20.29 -2.09
N GLU A 64 8.65 20.54 -0.81
CA GLU A 64 9.38 19.58 0.04
C GLU A 64 8.51 18.39 0.50
N VAL A 65 7.19 18.47 0.30
CA VAL A 65 6.28 17.42 0.75
C VAL A 65 6.16 16.34 -0.31
N ILE A 66 6.46 15.10 0.08
CA ILE A 66 6.20 13.92 -0.73
C ILE A 66 5.35 12.92 0.06
N GLN A 67 4.38 12.33 -0.62
CA GLN A 67 3.43 11.41 -0.01
C GLN A 67 3.14 10.22 -0.92
N ILE A 68 3.01 9.05 -0.30
CA ILE A 68 2.50 7.83 -0.92
C ILE A 68 1.14 7.50 -0.33
N PHE A 69 0.25 7.04 -1.19
CA PHE A 69 -1.01 6.45 -0.81
C PHE A 69 -1.08 5.00 -1.27
N VAL A 70 -1.64 4.14 -0.42
CA VAL A 70 -1.90 2.74 -0.76
C VAL A 70 -3.34 2.40 -0.37
N ASN A 71 -4.07 1.82 -1.33
CA ASN A 71 -5.44 1.39 -1.13
C ASN A 71 -5.48 0.08 -0.33
N THR A 72 -5.90 0.15 0.94
CA THR A 72 -5.92 -1.03 1.81
C THR A 72 -7.11 -1.96 1.59
N SER A 73 -7.91 -1.74 0.54
CA SER A 73 -8.98 -2.66 0.12
C SER A 73 -8.49 -3.89 -0.67
N PHE A 74 -7.24 -3.89 -1.11
CA PHE A 74 -6.53 -5.04 -1.69
C PHE A 74 -5.95 -5.96 -0.60
N SER A 75 -5.52 -7.16 -0.99
CA SER A 75 -4.81 -8.09 -0.12
C SER A 75 -3.56 -7.44 0.48
N LEU A 76 -3.18 -7.87 1.68
CA LEU A 76 -2.05 -7.29 2.39
C LEU A 76 -0.73 -7.50 1.64
N SER A 77 -0.54 -8.67 1.02
CA SER A 77 0.61 -8.94 0.15
C SER A 77 0.68 -7.97 -1.04
N PHE A 78 -0.45 -7.68 -1.67
CA PHE A 78 -0.53 -6.69 -2.75
C PHE A 78 -0.21 -5.27 -2.25
N GLN A 79 -0.67 -4.90 -1.04
CA GLN A 79 -0.32 -3.60 -0.44
C GLN A 79 1.20 -3.43 -0.27
N VAL A 80 1.93 -4.49 0.13
CA VAL A 80 3.40 -4.48 0.23
C VAL A 80 4.03 -4.22 -1.14
N PHE A 81 3.61 -4.97 -2.16
CA PHE A 81 4.14 -4.82 -3.51
C PHE A 81 3.83 -3.45 -4.10
N ALA A 82 2.58 -2.98 -3.97
CA ALA A 82 2.17 -1.65 -4.40
C ALA A 82 2.98 -0.55 -3.70
N THR A 83 3.30 -0.70 -2.41
CA THR A 83 4.16 0.27 -1.71
C THR A 83 5.57 0.33 -2.30
N ALA A 84 6.15 -0.81 -2.68
CA ALA A 84 7.47 -0.86 -3.33
C ALA A 84 7.44 -0.29 -4.75
N HIS A 85 6.31 -0.46 -5.46
CA HIS A 85 6.06 0.17 -6.74
C HIS A 85 6.01 1.70 -6.57
N GLU A 86 5.22 2.22 -5.63
CA GLU A 86 5.14 3.66 -5.36
C GLU A 86 6.47 4.23 -4.86
N LEU A 87 7.27 3.44 -4.14
CA LEU A 87 8.62 3.83 -3.76
C LEU A 87 9.51 4.16 -4.97
N TYR A 88 9.41 3.41 -6.06
CA TYR A 88 10.13 3.74 -7.30
C TYR A 88 9.79 5.17 -7.77
N HIS A 89 8.49 5.50 -7.82
CA HIS A 89 8.03 6.83 -8.20
C HIS A 89 8.49 7.90 -7.21
N LEU A 90 8.46 7.61 -5.91
CA LEU A 90 8.93 8.53 -4.88
C LEU A 90 10.40 8.89 -5.10
N ILE A 91 11.26 7.88 -5.29
CA ILE A 91 12.69 8.09 -5.52
C ILE A 91 12.89 8.91 -6.81
N ASP A 92 12.17 8.57 -7.88
CA ASP A 92 12.22 9.30 -9.15
C ASP A 92 11.84 10.79 -9.01
N LEU A 93 10.77 11.09 -8.27
CA LEU A 93 10.34 12.47 -8.05
C LEU A 93 11.32 13.24 -7.16
N LYS A 94 11.95 12.58 -6.17
CA LYS A 94 13.02 13.18 -5.35
C LYS A 94 14.25 13.50 -6.17
N GLU A 95 14.78 12.53 -6.90
CA GLU A 95 16.00 12.70 -7.71
C GLU A 95 15.82 13.77 -8.79
N LYS A 96 14.65 13.81 -9.45
CA LYS A 96 14.35 14.79 -10.50
C LYS A 96 13.94 16.15 -9.95
N SER A 97 13.61 16.25 -8.66
CA SER A 97 13.05 17.45 -8.02
C SER A 97 11.81 18.00 -8.76
N VAL A 98 10.95 17.11 -9.26
CA VAL A 98 9.76 17.48 -10.05
C VAL A 98 8.49 17.30 -9.23
N ASP A 99 7.69 18.36 -9.14
CA ASP A 99 6.35 18.28 -8.57
C ASP A 99 5.39 17.60 -9.55
N LYS A 100 4.84 16.46 -9.13
CA LYS A 100 3.94 15.65 -9.96
C LYS A 100 3.01 14.83 -9.08
N PHE A 101 1.85 14.51 -9.63
CA PHE A 101 0.92 13.53 -9.08
C PHE A 101 0.84 12.34 -10.03
N ILE A 102 1.20 11.16 -9.55
CA ILE A 102 1.20 9.90 -10.30
C ILE A 102 0.18 8.99 -9.61
N VAL A 103 -0.85 8.56 -10.34
CA VAL A 103 -1.88 7.64 -9.85
C VAL A 103 -1.70 6.32 -10.56
N CYS A 104 -1.59 5.24 -9.78
CA CYS A 104 -1.41 3.89 -10.29
C CYS A 104 -2.67 3.08 -10.04
N ASN A 105 -3.22 2.52 -11.11
CA ASN A 105 -4.39 1.66 -11.06
C ASN A 105 -3.98 0.22 -10.72
N ASP A 106 -4.98 -0.65 -10.50
CA ASP A 106 -4.74 -2.08 -10.30
C ASP A 106 -4.04 -2.75 -11.48
N GLN A 107 -4.30 -2.27 -12.70
CA GLN A 107 -3.65 -2.77 -13.91
C GLN A 107 -2.19 -2.32 -14.02
N ASP A 108 -1.86 -1.12 -13.52
CA ASP A 108 -0.50 -0.56 -13.58
C ASP A 108 0.46 -1.34 -12.67
N ILE A 109 -0.05 -1.84 -11.54
CA ILE A 109 0.66 -2.70 -10.60
C ILE A 109 0.42 -4.17 -10.98
N SER A 110 1.06 -4.59 -12.07
CA SER A 110 0.84 -5.92 -12.64
C SER A 110 1.62 -7.00 -11.88
N GLU A 111 0.87 -7.80 -11.11
CA GLU A 111 1.32 -9.10 -10.60
C GLU A 111 1.45 -10.13 -11.73
N SER A 112 0.87 -9.85 -12.91
CA SER A 112 0.87 -10.72 -14.07
C SER A 112 2.00 -10.40 -15.04
N ILE A 113 2.27 -11.31 -15.96
CA ILE A 113 3.28 -11.11 -17.01
C ILE A 113 2.81 -10.19 -18.12
N ASP A 114 1.49 -10.03 -18.24
CA ASP A 114 0.95 -9.25 -19.32
C ASP A 114 1.13 -7.76 -19.01
N ASP A 115 2.32 -7.25 -19.36
CA ASP A 115 2.63 -5.84 -19.34
C ASP A 115 2.07 -5.14 -20.61
N THR A 116 1.24 -5.82 -21.42
CA THR A 116 0.65 -5.18 -22.61
C THR A 116 -0.27 -4.04 -22.19
N GLY A 117 -0.07 -2.88 -22.80
CA GLY A 117 -0.80 -1.66 -22.46
C GLY A 117 -0.17 -0.82 -21.35
N LEU A 118 0.84 -1.32 -20.63
CA LEU A 118 1.55 -0.53 -19.61
C LEU A 118 2.54 0.45 -20.23
N ASN A 119 2.61 1.64 -19.63
CA ASN A 119 3.67 2.59 -19.91
C ASN A 119 5.01 2.04 -19.39
N ILE A 120 6.11 2.37 -20.07
CA ILE A 120 7.46 1.93 -19.72
C ILE A 120 7.85 2.26 -18.29
N GLU A 121 7.37 3.37 -17.73
CA GLU A 121 7.66 3.75 -16.34
C GLU A 121 6.98 2.83 -15.32
N GLU A 122 5.75 2.38 -15.58
CA GLU A 122 5.06 1.39 -14.72
C GLU A 122 5.73 0.02 -14.80
N ILE A 123 6.21 -0.37 -15.99
CA ILE A 123 6.99 -1.61 -16.17
C ILE A 123 8.29 -1.54 -15.36
N LYS A 124 8.98 -0.38 -15.37
CA LYS A 124 10.18 -0.17 -14.54
C LYS A 124 9.85 -0.19 -13.05
N ALA A 125 8.74 0.40 -12.64
CA ALA A 125 8.30 0.42 -11.25
C ALA A 125 7.98 -1.00 -10.75
N ASN A 126 7.26 -1.81 -11.53
CA ASN A 126 6.99 -3.21 -11.22
C ASN A 126 8.28 -4.04 -11.12
N TYR A 127 9.20 -3.88 -12.07
CA TYR A 127 10.48 -4.59 -12.04
C TYR A 127 11.34 -4.16 -10.85
N PHE A 128 11.38 -2.85 -10.54
CA PHE A 128 12.06 -2.32 -9.36
C PHE A 128 11.47 -2.89 -8.08
N ALA A 129 10.14 -2.90 -7.93
CA ALA A 129 9.46 -3.44 -6.76
C ALA A 129 9.84 -4.92 -6.54
N ALA A 130 9.80 -5.72 -7.60
CA ALA A 130 10.19 -7.13 -7.55
C ALA A 130 11.67 -7.30 -7.19
N ALA A 131 12.58 -6.52 -7.77
CA ALA A 131 14.02 -6.57 -7.48
C ALA A 131 14.37 -6.06 -6.06
N PHE A 132 13.66 -5.03 -5.59
CA PHE A 132 13.86 -4.44 -4.27
C PHE A 132 13.36 -5.37 -3.16
N LEU A 133 12.20 -6.00 -3.35
CA LEU A 133 11.63 -6.94 -2.39
C LEU A 133 12.33 -8.30 -2.47
N MET A 134 12.66 -8.78 -3.67
CA MET A 134 13.33 -10.07 -3.93
C MET A 134 14.61 -9.88 -4.79
N PRO A 135 15.76 -9.66 -4.13
CA PRO A 135 17.04 -9.52 -4.81
C PRO A 135 17.37 -10.76 -5.66
N ARG A 136 17.94 -10.53 -6.86
CA ARG A 136 18.25 -11.60 -7.82
C ARG A 136 19.10 -12.73 -7.22
N SER A 137 20.17 -12.38 -6.51
CA SER A 137 21.11 -13.34 -5.92
C SER A 137 20.40 -14.32 -4.97
N VAL A 138 19.49 -13.79 -4.15
CA VAL A 138 18.73 -14.59 -3.18
C VAL A 138 17.84 -15.60 -3.90
N ILE A 139 17.09 -15.15 -4.90
CA ILE A 139 16.19 -16.04 -5.64
C ILE A 139 16.98 -17.09 -6.43
N GLU A 140 18.11 -16.72 -7.05
CA GLU A 140 18.97 -17.69 -7.75
C GLU A 140 19.53 -18.76 -6.81
N ASP A 141 19.94 -18.38 -5.59
CA ASP A 141 20.44 -19.32 -4.58
C ASP A 141 19.32 -20.25 -4.08
N ARG A 142 18.15 -19.69 -3.72
CA ARG A 142 16.99 -20.44 -3.22
C ARG A 142 16.49 -21.51 -4.20
N PHE A 143 16.62 -21.27 -5.50
CA PHE A 143 16.22 -22.21 -6.56
C PHE A 143 17.39 -22.96 -7.22
N SER A 144 18.61 -22.82 -6.72
CA SER A 144 19.81 -23.48 -7.28
C SER A 144 19.68 -25.00 -7.35
N ASN A 145 19.03 -25.60 -6.35
CA ASN A 145 18.79 -27.05 -6.26
C ASN A 145 17.75 -27.57 -7.27
N PHE A 146 16.82 -26.73 -7.69
CA PHE A 146 15.77 -27.09 -8.67
C PHE A 146 16.34 -27.20 -10.09
N LYS A 147 17.41 -26.46 -10.40
CA LYS A 147 18.07 -26.53 -11.73
C LYS A 147 18.72 -27.88 -12.03
N ARG A 148 19.00 -28.71 -11.02
CA ARG A 148 19.84 -29.93 -11.13
C ARG A 148 19.13 -31.22 -10.75
N LYS A 149 17.88 -31.16 -10.30
CA LYS A 149 17.12 -32.31 -9.79
C LYS A 149 15.77 -32.38 -10.47
N LYS A 150 15.23 -33.60 -10.57
CA LYS A 150 13.82 -33.80 -10.91
C LYS A 150 12.98 -33.45 -9.67
N TYR A 151 12.06 -32.51 -9.80
CA TYR A 151 11.11 -32.11 -8.76
C TYR A 151 9.68 -32.38 -9.23
N LEU A 152 8.75 -32.49 -8.27
CA LEU A 152 7.33 -32.47 -8.55
C LEU A 152 6.84 -31.02 -8.68
N GLU A 153 5.74 -30.80 -9.40
CA GLU A 153 5.20 -29.44 -9.59
C GLU A 153 4.77 -28.83 -8.25
N GLU A 154 4.24 -29.66 -7.35
CA GLU A 154 3.82 -29.29 -6.01
C GLU A 154 4.99 -28.80 -5.14
N ASP A 155 6.19 -29.39 -5.29
CA ASP A 155 7.38 -28.94 -4.56
C ASP A 155 7.73 -27.48 -4.91
N LEU A 156 7.52 -27.10 -6.18
CA LEU A 156 7.78 -25.75 -6.66
C LEU A 156 6.71 -24.77 -6.17
N VAL A 157 5.44 -25.19 -6.16
CA VAL A 157 4.33 -24.40 -5.60
C VAL A 157 4.57 -24.13 -4.11
N LEU A 158 4.87 -25.15 -3.33
CA LEU A 158 5.18 -25.01 -1.90
C LEU A 158 6.39 -24.09 -1.69
N LYS A 159 7.42 -24.19 -2.53
CA LYS A 159 8.58 -23.30 -2.45
C LYS A 159 8.23 -21.83 -2.72
N ILE A 160 7.31 -21.56 -3.65
CA ILE A 160 6.84 -20.20 -3.90
C ILE A 160 5.99 -19.69 -2.72
N ILE A 161 5.16 -20.54 -2.11
CA ILE A 161 4.38 -20.17 -0.90
C ILE A 161 5.30 -19.87 0.29
N GLU A 162 6.38 -20.63 0.48
CA GLU A 162 7.42 -20.31 1.49
C GLU A 162 7.99 -18.91 1.28
N LEU A 163 8.24 -18.51 0.02
CA LEU A 163 8.73 -17.17 -0.29
C LEU A 163 7.64 -16.09 -0.12
N GLN A 164 6.38 -16.40 -0.40
CA GLN A 164 5.26 -15.50 -0.12
C GLN A 164 5.13 -15.24 1.38
N PHE A 165 5.35 -16.26 2.22
CA PHE A 165 5.42 -16.11 3.67
C PHE A 165 6.61 -15.24 4.09
N GLU A 166 7.81 -15.56 3.60
CA GLU A 166 9.04 -14.88 4.03
C GLU A 166 9.12 -13.41 3.57
N TYR A 167 8.71 -13.13 2.33
CA TYR A 167 8.80 -11.81 1.71
C TYR A 167 7.50 -11.01 1.79
N GLU A 168 6.39 -11.64 2.19
CA GLU A 168 5.09 -11.01 2.41
C GLU A 168 4.54 -10.32 1.14
N ILE A 169 4.74 -10.96 -0.01
CA ILE A 169 4.39 -10.45 -1.34
C ILE A 169 3.58 -11.49 -2.13
N PRO A 170 2.84 -11.11 -3.18
CA PRO A 170 1.93 -12.02 -3.85
C PRO A 170 2.64 -13.19 -4.55
N TYR A 171 2.03 -14.37 -4.54
CA TYR A 171 2.51 -15.57 -5.26
C TYR A 171 2.80 -15.28 -6.73
N LYS A 172 1.87 -14.61 -7.42
CA LYS A 172 2.04 -14.21 -8.84
C LYS A 172 3.28 -13.36 -9.08
N THR A 173 3.62 -12.47 -8.16
CA THR A 173 4.82 -11.62 -8.25
C THR A 173 6.10 -12.46 -8.17
N ILE A 174 6.14 -13.42 -7.24
CA ILE A 174 7.27 -14.36 -7.13
C ILE A 174 7.38 -15.19 -8.40
N LEU A 175 6.26 -15.75 -8.88
CA LEU A 175 6.22 -16.54 -10.10
C LEU A 175 6.70 -15.75 -11.33
N LYS A 176 6.28 -14.48 -11.47
CA LYS A 176 6.77 -13.56 -12.51
C LYS A 176 8.28 -13.36 -12.40
N ARG A 177 8.80 -13.08 -11.19
CA ARG A 177 10.22 -12.90 -10.93
C ARG A 177 11.05 -14.13 -11.32
N LEU A 178 10.57 -15.34 -11.03
CA LEU A 178 11.25 -16.58 -11.46
C LEU A 178 11.39 -16.67 -12.97
N LYS A 179 10.37 -16.29 -13.72
CA LYS A 179 10.42 -16.30 -15.18
C LYS A 179 11.31 -15.19 -15.74
N GLU A 180 11.26 -13.98 -15.17
CA GLU A 180 12.13 -12.86 -15.56
C GLU A 180 13.61 -13.21 -15.38
N LEU A 181 13.94 -13.90 -14.28
CA LEU A 181 15.29 -14.43 -14.00
C LEU A 181 15.61 -15.73 -14.75
N ARG A 182 14.71 -16.22 -15.60
CA ARG A 182 14.85 -17.45 -16.40
C ARG A 182 15.13 -18.69 -15.55
N ILE A 183 14.63 -18.71 -14.32
CA ILE A 183 14.68 -19.88 -13.44
C ILE A 183 13.66 -20.91 -13.91
N ILE A 184 12.49 -20.45 -14.37
CA ILE A 184 11.45 -21.28 -15.00
C ILE A 184 11.18 -20.84 -16.43
N GLY A 185 10.74 -21.78 -17.27
CA GLY A 185 10.35 -21.49 -18.65
C GLY A 185 8.89 -21.02 -18.80
N ASN A 186 8.50 -20.58 -20.02
CA ASN A 186 7.12 -20.19 -20.33
C ASN A 186 6.10 -21.28 -20.01
N LYS A 187 6.40 -22.55 -20.35
CA LYS A 187 5.48 -23.67 -20.14
C LYS A 187 5.22 -23.93 -18.66
N GLU A 188 6.26 -23.88 -17.84
CA GLU A 188 6.14 -24.04 -16.37
C GLU A 188 5.41 -22.87 -15.76
N PHE A 189 5.71 -21.64 -16.20
CA PHE A 189 5.00 -20.45 -15.75
C PHE A 189 3.48 -20.57 -15.95
N GLU A 190 3.02 -20.95 -17.15
CA GLU A 190 1.57 -21.08 -17.43
C GLU A 190 0.92 -22.17 -16.57
N LYS A 191 1.64 -23.27 -16.30
CA LYS A 191 1.15 -24.31 -15.38
C LYS A 191 1.05 -23.78 -13.95
N LEU A 192 2.11 -23.20 -13.41
CA LEU A 192 2.17 -22.74 -12.02
C LEU A 192 1.21 -21.59 -11.73
N LYS A 193 0.84 -20.83 -12.77
CA LYS A 193 -0.14 -19.75 -12.67
C LYS A 193 -1.52 -20.26 -12.27
N SER A 194 -1.93 -21.47 -12.66
CA SER A 194 -3.24 -22.01 -12.29
C SER A 194 -3.36 -22.40 -10.81
N TYR A 195 -2.23 -22.53 -10.11
CA TYR A 195 -2.21 -22.87 -8.68
C TYR A 195 -2.47 -21.66 -7.77
N ASP A 196 -2.42 -20.44 -8.31
CA ASP A 196 -2.63 -19.20 -7.55
C ASP A 196 -4.00 -19.18 -6.84
N GLU A 197 -5.05 -19.70 -7.49
CA GLU A 197 -6.39 -19.79 -6.91
C GLU A 197 -6.48 -20.84 -5.78
N GLN A 198 -5.51 -21.73 -5.68
CA GLN A 198 -5.47 -22.86 -4.74
C GLN A 198 -4.39 -22.69 -3.66
N ILE A 199 -3.74 -21.53 -3.55
CA ILE A 199 -2.65 -21.29 -2.58
C ILE A 199 -3.05 -21.72 -1.16
N LEU A 200 -4.27 -21.40 -0.73
CA LEU A 200 -4.76 -21.75 0.62
C LEU A 200 -4.98 -23.26 0.82
N GLU A 201 -5.13 -24.03 -0.25
CA GLU A 201 -5.22 -25.49 -0.19
C GLU A 201 -3.84 -26.11 -0.06
N TYR A 202 -2.90 -25.69 -0.90
CA TYR A 202 -1.50 -26.13 -0.84
C TYR A 202 -0.83 -25.71 0.46
N CYS A 203 -1.19 -24.52 0.98
CA CYS A 203 -0.66 -24.10 2.25
C CYS A 203 -0.93 -25.13 3.34
N LYS A 204 -2.09 -25.79 3.39
CA LYS A 204 -2.42 -26.77 4.45
C LYS A 204 -1.42 -27.94 4.58
N MET A 205 -0.55 -28.15 3.59
CA MET A 205 0.56 -29.10 3.64
C MET A 205 1.76 -28.60 4.45
N LEU A 206 1.78 -27.32 4.82
CA LEU A 206 2.79 -26.59 5.57
C LEU A 206 2.34 -26.42 7.02
N ASP A 207 3.14 -25.78 7.86
CA ASP A 207 2.79 -25.59 9.26
C ASP A 207 1.64 -24.59 9.47
N ALA A 208 0.97 -24.70 10.62
CA ALA A 208 -0.24 -23.95 10.92
C ALA A 208 -0.01 -22.42 11.04
N GLU A 209 1.18 -22.00 11.51
CA GLU A 209 1.50 -20.58 11.66
C GLU A 209 1.72 -19.94 10.30
N MET A 210 2.47 -20.60 9.43
CA MET A 210 2.67 -20.16 8.06
C MET A 210 1.34 -20.02 7.32
N CYS A 211 0.42 -20.96 7.46
CA CYS A 211 -0.88 -20.84 6.78
C CYS A 211 -1.81 -19.80 7.33
N LYS A 212 -1.76 -19.56 8.64
CA LYS A 212 -2.45 -18.42 9.21
C LYS A 212 -1.93 -17.12 8.59
N HIS A 213 -0.61 -16.96 8.51
CA HIS A 213 0.02 -15.76 7.95
C HIS A 213 -0.25 -15.58 6.46
N ILE A 214 -0.12 -16.64 5.65
CA ILE A 214 -0.48 -16.60 4.23
C ILE A 214 -1.95 -16.19 4.05
N ASN A 215 -2.85 -16.75 4.86
CA ASN A 215 -4.25 -16.34 4.82
C ASN A 215 -4.44 -14.86 5.18
N GLU A 216 -3.70 -14.32 6.15
CA GLU A 216 -3.72 -12.88 6.46
C GLU A 216 -3.19 -12.04 5.28
N LEU A 217 -2.11 -12.49 4.62
CA LEU A 217 -1.51 -11.84 3.46
C LEU A 217 -2.47 -11.76 2.27
N GLU A 218 -3.26 -12.80 2.04
CA GLU A 218 -4.22 -12.87 0.93
C GLU A 218 -5.53 -12.12 1.19
N HIS A 219 -5.72 -11.57 2.39
CA HIS A 219 -6.91 -10.79 2.75
C HIS A 219 -6.61 -9.31 2.98
N SER A 220 -7.64 -8.49 2.76
CA SER A 220 -7.56 -7.05 3.01
C SER A 220 -7.68 -6.75 4.50
N ASN A 221 -6.67 -6.07 5.05
CA ASN A 221 -6.71 -5.58 6.44
C ASN A 221 -7.55 -4.30 6.61
N ARG A 222 -7.94 -3.63 5.50
CA ARG A 222 -8.67 -2.36 5.46
C ARG A 222 -8.10 -1.28 6.39
N ARG A 223 -6.79 -1.31 6.65
CA ARG A 223 -6.13 -0.43 7.61
C ARG A 223 -6.34 1.03 7.23
N LYS A 224 -6.67 1.87 8.22
CA LYS A 224 -6.76 3.32 8.10
C LYS A 224 -5.66 3.97 8.90
N TYR A 225 -4.63 4.46 8.23
CA TYR A 225 -3.44 5.00 8.86
C TYR A 225 -2.89 6.18 8.07
N HIS A 226 -2.39 7.18 8.78
CA HIS A 226 -1.73 8.33 8.19
C HIS A 226 -0.57 8.75 9.11
N SER A 227 0.61 8.97 8.55
CA SER A 227 1.82 9.39 9.27
C SER A 227 1.64 10.58 10.23
N LEU A 228 0.80 11.55 9.85
CA LEU A 228 0.54 12.75 10.65
C LEU A 228 -0.36 12.50 11.86
N ASN A 229 -0.93 11.29 11.99
CA ASN A 229 -1.95 10.99 13.01
C ASN A 229 -3.08 12.04 13.00
N VAL A 230 -3.75 12.16 11.85
CA VAL A 230 -4.83 13.13 11.62
C VAL A 230 -5.88 13.16 12.74
N PRO A 231 -6.34 12.02 13.30
CA PRO A 231 -7.29 12.07 14.43
C PRO A 231 -6.74 12.83 15.64
N LYS A 232 -5.46 12.66 15.99
CA LYS A 232 -4.83 13.39 17.09
C LYS A 232 -4.67 14.88 16.79
N ILE A 233 -4.25 15.24 15.58
CA ILE A 233 -4.14 16.64 15.17
C ILE A 233 -5.51 17.32 15.24
N ALA A 234 -6.56 16.68 14.72
CA ALA A 234 -7.92 17.21 14.78
C ALA A 234 -8.37 17.46 16.22
N TYR A 235 -8.05 16.55 17.14
CA TYR A 235 -8.32 16.71 18.56
C TYR A 235 -7.58 17.92 19.17
N ASP A 236 -6.30 18.12 18.83
CA ASP A 236 -5.53 19.27 19.33
C ASP A 236 -6.07 20.60 18.81
N ILE A 237 -6.46 20.65 17.54
CA ILE A 237 -7.10 21.83 16.92
C ILE A 237 -8.45 22.13 17.58
N TYR A 238 -9.23 21.10 17.91
CA TYR A 238 -10.47 21.24 18.68
C TYR A 238 -10.20 21.79 20.08
N ARG A 239 -9.20 21.26 20.81
CA ARG A 239 -8.82 21.76 22.14
C ARG A 239 -8.39 23.23 22.14
N ASN A 240 -7.87 23.72 21.01
CA ASN A 240 -7.50 25.11 20.81
C ASN A 240 -8.67 25.98 20.27
N ASN A 241 -9.90 25.47 20.28
CA ASN A 241 -11.12 26.17 19.85
C ASN A 241 -11.11 26.63 18.37
N ILE A 242 -10.29 26.03 17.53
CA ILE A 242 -10.19 26.38 16.09
C ILE A 242 -11.29 25.68 15.28
N ILE A 243 -11.70 24.48 15.69
CA ILE A 243 -12.80 23.73 15.06
C ILE A 243 -13.88 23.39 16.07
N THR A 244 -15.11 23.21 15.59
CA THR A 244 -16.24 22.78 16.41
C THR A 244 -16.16 21.29 16.75
N ILE A 245 -16.90 20.86 17.79
CA ILE A 245 -17.01 19.44 18.14
C ILE A 245 -17.61 18.60 16.99
N SER A 246 -18.58 19.17 16.25
CA SER A 246 -19.15 18.52 15.07
C SER A 246 -18.09 18.31 13.98
N LYS A 247 -17.19 19.28 13.80
CA LYS A 247 -16.08 19.15 12.86
C LYS A 247 -15.08 18.08 13.32
N LEU A 248 -14.72 18.03 14.61
CA LEU A 248 -13.89 16.97 15.18
C LEU A 248 -14.51 15.59 14.90
N GLU A 249 -15.79 15.41 15.27
CA GLU A 249 -16.55 14.16 15.08
C GLU A 249 -16.55 13.73 13.61
N SER A 250 -16.72 14.68 12.67
CA SER A 250 -16.69 14.39 11.23
C SER A 250 -15.33 13.90 10.72
N ILE A 251 -14.21 14.31 11.36
CA ILE A 251 -12.86 13.92 10.97
C ILE A 251 -12.52 12.55 11.55
N ILE A 252 -12.70 12.36 12.86
CA ILE A 252 -12.31 11.12 13.56
C ILE A 252 -13.15 9.92 13.12
N LYS A 253 -14.42 10.14 12.75
CA LYS A 253 -15.30 9.09 12.22
C LYS A 253 -14.76 8.46 10.93
N LYS A 254 -13.98 9.20 10.13
CA LYS A 254 -13.33 8.64 8.92
C LYS A 254 -12.33 7.55 9.28
N TYR A 255 -11.75 7.60 10.48
CA TYR A 255 -10.74 6.68 11.01
C TYR A 255 -11.33 5.65 11.99
N ASP A 256 -12.66 5.43 11.96
CA ASP A 256 -13.37 4.52 12.86
C ASP A 256 -13.14 4.84 14.34
N LYS A 257 -13.08 6.13 14.66
CA LYS A 257 -12.95 6.65 16.02
C LYS A 257 -14.20 7.43 16.44
N THR A 258 -14.43 7.46 17.75
CA THR A 258 -15.51 8.22 18.40
C THR A 258 -14.92 9.31 19.30
N LEU A 259 -15.77 10.22 19.80
CA LEU A 259 -15.34 11.26 20.75
C LEU A 259 -14.80 10.67 22.06
N ASP A 260 -15.29 9.48 22.44
CA ASP A 260 -14.88 8.76 23.65
C ASP A 260 -13.40 8.34 23.58
N ASP A 261 -12.90 7.96 22.39
CA ASP A 261 -11.48 7.65 22.18
C ASP A 261 -10.56 8.82 22.55
N PHE A 262 -11.08 10.05 22.50
CA PHE A 262 -10.38 11.29 22.83
C PHE A 262 -10.82 11.91 24.17
N ARG A 263 -11.68 11.22 24.92
CA ARG A 263 -12.25 11.70 26.20
C ARG A 263 -12.96 13.05 26.07
N VAL A 264 -13.65 13.28 24.95
CA VAL A 264 -14.43 14.50 24.69
C VAL A 264 -15.89 14.25 24.98
N VAL A 265 -16.47 15.04 25.88
CA VAL A 265 -17.91 15.03 26.16
C VAL A 265 -18.61 16.07 25.30
N LYS A 266 -19.74 15.69 24.66
CA LYS A 266 -20.56 16.67 23.93
C LYS A 266 -21.12 17.70 24.92
N PRO A 267 -20.93 19.01 24.69
CA PRO A 267 -21.54 20.01 25.55
C PRO A 267 -23.06 19.89 25.45
N GLU A 268 -23.74 19.86 26.59
CA GLU A 268 -25.20 19.93 26.64
C GLU A 268 -25.65 21.28 26.06
N ILE A 269 -26.32 21.25 24.91
CA ILE A 269 -26.98 22.43 24.38
C ILE A 269 -28.25 22.60 25.21
N LYS A 270 -28.21 23.50 26.21
CA LYS A 270 -29.43 24.00 26.84
C LYS A 270 -30.07 24.99 25.86
N PRO A 271 -31.28 24.72 25.35
CA PRO A 271 -32.01 25.71 24.56
C PRO A 271 -32.16 26.96 25.41
N ILE A 272 -31.73 28.10 24.90
CA ILE A 272 -32.11 29.39 25.49
C ILE A 272 -33.54 29.63 24.97
N ASP A 273 -34.51 29.54 25.88
CA ASP A 273 -35.88 29.92 25.59
C ASP A 273 -35.93 31.45 25.54
N ILE A 274 -35.75 32.01 24.35
CA ILE A 274 -35.87 33.45 24.12
C ILE A 274 -37.36 33.71 23.94
N ASP A 275 -37.98 34.29 24.96
CA ASP A 275 -39.36 34.76 24.89
C ASP A 275 -39.43 35.98 23.96
N PHE A 276 -39.98 35.79 22.76
CA PHE A 276 -40.21 36.86 21.80
C PHE A 276 -41.51 37.63 22.06
N SER A 277 -42.29 37.28 23.09
CA SER A 277 -43.54 37.97 23.42
C SER A 277 -43.36 39.44 23.81
N SER A 278 -42.15 39.84 24.19
CA SER A 278 -41.79 41.23 24.48
C SER A 278 -41.24 42.02 23.28
N PHE A 279 -41.01 41.37 22.12
CA PHE A 279 -40.70 42.08 20.88
C PHE A 279 -42.01 42.51 20.23
N GLY A 280 -42.46 43.71 20.58
CA GLY A 280 -43.71 44.29 20.10
C GLY A 280 -43.81 44.26 18.58
N ALA A 281 -44.90 43.69 18.07
CA ALA A 281 -45.40 44.05 16.75
C ALA A 281 -45.73 45.54 16.83
N GLY A 282 -45.07 46.36 16.01
CA GLY A 282 -45.47 47.75 15.84
C GLY A 282 -46.86 47.78 15.25
N ASP A 283 -47.86 48.00 16.09
CA ASP A 283 -49.14 48.56 15.68
C ASP A 283 -48.86 50.01 15.28
N ASP A 284 -48.79 50.27 13.98
CA ASP A 284 -49.04 51.61 13.46
C ASP A 284 -50.23 51.50 12.50
N GLU A 285 -51.40 51.75 13.09
CA GLU A 285 -52.57 52.29 12.42
C GLU A 285 -52.13 53.44 11.51
N TYR A 286 -52.41 53.35 10.21
CA TYR A 286 -52.52 54.53 9.35
C TYR A 286 -53.81 54.42 8.54
N ASP A 287 -54.83 55.03 9.14
CA ASP A 287 -55.90 55.87 8.61
C ASP A 287 -56.46 55.64 7.20
N GLU A 288 -57.79 55.66 7.19
CA GLU A 288 -58.72 55.74 6.06
C GLU A 288 -58.39 56.88 5.08
N ASP A 289 -58.57 56.59 3.78
CA ASP A 289 -59.17 57.48 2.78
C ASP A 289 -59.88 56.63 1.71
#